data_AF-A0A094KAN6-F1
#
_entry.id   AF-A0A094KAN6-F1
#
_cell.length_a   1.000
_cell.length_b   1.000
_cell.length_c   1.000
_cell.angle_alpha   90.00
_cell.angle_beta   90.00
_cell.angle_gamma   90.00
#
_symmetry.space_group_name_H-M   'P 1'
#
loop_
_entity.id
_entity.type
_entity.pdbx_description
1 polymer ?
#
loop_
_entity_poly.entity_id
_entity_poly.type
_entity_poly.pdbx_seq_one_letter_code
_entity_poly.pdbx_strand_id
1 'polypeptide(L)'
;MQEPAEKQRVPVDFSSPSKKSYQNWLTGTEEVVVAGQLQELDLRTVRRQVEESKKRARVARQASNRARKQLRRAGIEARKEERLRKKMLAAFQKEGLPIPDPEALESESECESEGESEGGSEGERESERGSDNFVE
;
A
#
# COMPACT_ATOMS: atom_id res chain seq x y z
N MET A 1 -63.94 -69.09 -33.60
CA MET A 1 -62.54 -68.73 -33.93
C MET A 1 -62.54 -67.32 -34.49
N GLN A 2 -62.00 -66.36 -33.75
CA GLN A 2 -61.59 -65.07 -34.30
C GLN A 2 -60.51 -64.51 -33.36
N GLU A 3 -59.30 -64.38 -33.89
CA GLU A 3 -58.14 -63.85 -33.18
C GLU A 3 -58.21 -62.31 -33.10
N PRO A 4 -57.70 -61.69 -32.00
CA PRO A 4 -57.81 -60.26 -31.80
C PRO A 4 -56.75 -59.48 -32.60
N ALA A 5 -57.17 -58.35 -33.18
CA ALA A 5 -56.29 -57.42 -33.89
C ALA A 5 -55.12 -56.94 -33.01
N GLU A 6 -53.90 -57.17 -33.51
CA GLU A 6 -52.65 -56.66 -32.94
C GLU A 6 -52.67 -55.14 -32.87
N LYS A 7 -52.88 -54.59 -31.68
CA LYS A 7 -52.57 -53.19 -31.39
C LYS A 7 -51.04 -53.10 -31.32
N GLN A 8 -50.42 -52.52 -32.34
CA GLN A 8 -49.00 -52.17 -32.31
C GLN A 8 -48.71 -51.40 -31.01
N ARG A 9 -48.07 -52.07 -30.05
CA ARG A 9 -47.56 -51.43 -28.84
C ARG A 9 -46.36 -50.60 -29.27
N VAL A 10 -46.54 -49.28 -29.29
CA VAL A 10 -45.43 -48.36 -29.54
C VAL A 10 -44.35 -48.61 -28.47
N PRO A 11 -43.08 -48.82 -28.86
CA PRO A 11 -41.99 -49.06 -27.91
C PRO A 11 -41.92 -47.94 -26.86
N VAL A 12 -41.84 -48.34 -25.59
CA VAL A 12 -41.74 -47.45 -24.41
C VAL A 12 -40.44 -46.64 -24.41
N ASP A 13 -39.51 -46.96 -25.32
CA ASP A 13 -38.14 -46.43 -25.32
C ASP A 13 -37.91 -45.25 -26.27
N PHE A 14 -38.96 -44.67 -26.84
CA PHE A 14 -38.83 -43.35 -27.47
C PHE A 14 -38.73 -42.28 -26.38
N SER A 15 -37.50 -42.01 -25.95
CA SER A 15 -37.15 -40.75 -25.29
C SER A 15 -37.62 -39.58 -26.15
N SER A 16 -38.80 -39.05 -25.82
CA SER A 16 -39.41 -37.93 -26.54
C SER A 16 -38.42 -36.77 -26.57
N PRO A 17 -38.13 -36.16 -27.74
CA PRO A 17 -37.23 -35.02 -27.87
C PRO A 17 -37.49 -33.89 -26.85
N SER A 18 -38.74 -33.76 -26.41
CA SER A 18 -39.18 -32.85 -25.35
C SER A 18 -38.55 -33.15 -23.98
N LYS A 19 -38.43 -34.43 -23.59
CA LYS A 19 -37.80 -34.81 -22.31
C LYS A 19 -36.30 -34.49 -22.27
N LYS A 20 -35.59 -34.73 -23.37
CA LYS A 20 -34.17 -34.37 -23.51
C LYS A 20 -33.97 -32.86 -23.50
N SER A 21 -34.84 -32.11 -24.20
CA SER A 21 -34.83 -30.65 -24.18
C SER A 21 -35.03 -30.08 -22.77
N TYR A 22 -36.01 -30.61 -22.02
CA TYR A 22 -36.26 -30.18 -20.64
C TYR A 22 -35.09 -30.47 -19.70
N GLN A 23 -34.49 -31.66 -19.80
CA GLN A 23 -33.31 -32.02 -19.01
C GLN A 23 -32.12 -31.09 -19.31
N ASN A 24 -31.85 -30.83 -20.60
CA ASN A 24 -30.79 -29.90 -20.99
C ASN A 24 -31.04 -28.48 -20.48
N TRP A 25 -32.30 -28.01 -20.51
CA TRP A 25 -32.66 -26.72 -19.93
C TRP A 25 -32.44 -26.69 -18.42
N LEU A 26 -32.87 -27.73 -17.70
CA LEU A 26 -32.66 -27.85 -16.25
C LEU A 26 -31.17 -27.82 -15.90
N THR A 27 -30.35 -28.66 -16.54
CA THR A 27 -28.90 -28.70 -16.33
C THR A 27 -28.26 -27.35 -16.65
N GLY A 28 -28.62 -26.72 -17.78
CA GLY A 28 -28.10 -25.40 -18.13
C GLY A 28 -28.44 -24.33 -17.10
N THR A 29 -29.65 -24.38 -16.50
CA THR A 29 -30.02 -23.44 -15.43
C THR A 29 -29.23 -23.68 -14.15
N GLU A 30 -28.97 -24.93 -13.78
CA GLU A 30 -28.14 -25.27 -12.63
C GLU A 30 -26.72 -24.75 -12.81
N GLU A 31 -26.13 -24.93 -14.00
CA GLU A 31 -24.80 -24.43 -14.33
C GLU A 31 -24.69 -22.91 -14.19
N VAL A 32 -25.67 -22.16 -14.70
CA VAL A 32 -25.68 -20.69 -14.57
C VAL A 32 -25.78 -20.25 -13.11
N VAL A 33 -26.60 -20.91 -12.31
CA VAL A 33 -26.74 -20.60 -10.89
C VAL A 33 -25.44 -20.88 -10.13
N VAL A 34 -24.82 -22.04 -10.37
CA VAL A 34 -23.54 -22.41 -9.73
C VAL A 34 -22.42 -21.44 -10.15
N ALA A 35 -22.36 -21.07 -11.43
CA ALA A 35 -21.39 -20.09 -11.93
C ALA A 35 -21.57 -18.73 -11.25
N GLY A 36 -22.81 -18.26 -11.07
CA GLY A 36 -23.10 -17.03 -10.34
C GLY A 36 -22.66 -17.08 -8.87
N GLN A 37 -22.92 -18.20 -8.19
CA GLN A 37 -22.45 -18.42 -6.82
C GLN A 37 -20.92 -18.43 -6.72
N LEU A 38 -20.24 -19.07 -7.67
CA LEU A 38 -18.78 -19.07 -7.74
C LEU A 38 -18.21 -17.67 -7.92
N GLN A 39 -18.78 -16.88 -8.84
CA GLN A 39 -18.39 -15.48 -9.04
C GLN A 39 -18.57 -14.63 -7.79
N GLU A 40 -19.64 -14.85 -7.02
CA GLU A 40 -19.85 -14.13 -5.77
C GLU A 40 -18.79 -14.49 -4.72
N LEU A 41 -18.41 -15.76 -4.62
CA LEU A 41 -17.33 -16.20 -3.74
C LEU A 41 -15.99 -15.59 -4.16
N ASP A 42 -15.66 -15.60 -5.45
CA ASP A 42 -14.44 -14.99 -5.98
C ASP A 42 -14.40 -13.48 -5.70
N LEU A 43 -15.52 -12.79 -5.90
CA LEU A 43 -15.59 -11.36 -5.58
C LEU A 43 -15.34 -11.10 -4.08
N ARG A 44 -15.86 -11.95 -3.19
CA ARG A 44 -15.62 -11.85 -1.74
C ARG A 44 -14.15 -12.10 -1.39
N THR A 45 -13.51 -13.08 -2.02
CA THR A 45 -12.09 -13.38 -1.76
C THR A 45 -11.19 -12.24 -2.24
N VAL A 46 -11.41 -11.73 -3.46
CA VAL A 46 -10.66 -10.59 -4.01
C VAL A 46 -10.84 -9.36 -3.13
N ARG A 47 -12.07 -9.05 -2.70
CA ARG A 47 -12.32 -7.94 -1.76
C ARG A 47 -11.52 -8.09 -0.47
N ARG A 48 -11.49 -9.29 0.12
CA ARG A 48 -10.71 -9.55 1.34
C ARG A 48 -9.21 -9.33 1.09
N GLN A 49 -8.68 -9.86 0.00
CA GLN A 49 -7.26 -9.70 -0.36
C GLN A 49 -6.89 -8.23 -0.57
N VAL A 50 -7.75 -7.46 -1.24
CA VAL A 50 -7.54 -6.02 -1.44
C VAL A 50 -7.52 -5.28 -0.10
N GLU A 51 -8.45 -5.56 0.81
CA GLU A 51 -8.47 -4.92 2.13
C GLU A 51 -7.27 -5.30 2.99
N GLU A 52 -6.84 -6.57 2.97
CA GLU A 52 -5.61 -7.00 3.64
C GLU A 52 -4.36 -6.33 3.04
N SER A 53 -4.29 -6.22 1.71
CA SER A 53 -3.20 -5.55 1.01
C SER A 53 -3.13 -4.06 1.38
N LYS A 54 -4.27 -3.34 1.39
CA LYS A 54 -4.34 -1.94 1.84
C LYS A 54 -3.86 -1.77 3.28
N LYS A 55 -4.26 -2.67 4.19
CA LYS A 55 -3.80 -2.65 5.59
C LYS A 55 -2.29 -2.82 5.69
N ARG A 56 -1.73 -3.82 4.99
CA ARG A 56 -0.28 -4.08 4.95
C ARG A 56 0.49 -2.88 4.38
N ALA A 57 0.02 -2.33 3.26
CA ALA A 57 0.62 -1.15 2.65
C ALA A 57 0.61 0.07 3.58
N ARG A 58 -0.48 0.29 4.32
CA ARG A 58 -0.59 1.37 5.31
C ARG A 58 0.45 1.22 6.42
N VAL A 59 0.58 0.01 6.98
CA VAL A 59 1.57 -0.27 8.05
C VAL A 59 2.99 -0.06 7.53
N ALA A 60 3.32 -0.59 6.35
CA ALA A 60 4.63 -0.42 5.73
C ALA A 60 4.98 1.05 5.50
N ARG A 61 4.01 1.85 4.99
CA ARG A 61 4.19 3.29 4.78
C ARG A 61 4.42 4.03 6.10
N GLN A 62 3.69 3.67 7.15
CA GLN A 62 3.89 4.28 8.48
C GLN A 62 5.27 3.96 9.05
N ALA A 63 5.72 2.70 8.95
CA ALA A 63 7.05 2.28 9.38
C ALA A 63 8.15 3.03 8.62
N SER A 64 8.06 3.07 7.28
CA SER A 64 9.00 3.80 6.43
C SER A 64 9.06 5.30 6.77
N ASN A 65 7.91 5.94 6.98
CA ASN A 65 7.88 7.36 7.38
C ASN A 65 8.50 7.60 8.76
N ARG A 66 8.32 6.69 9.72
CA ARG A 66 8.95 6.77 11.04
C ARG A 66 10.47 6.67 10.91
N ALA A 67 10.97 5.68 10.18
CA ALA A 67 12.40 5.51 9.92
C ALA A 67 13.00 6.75 9.23
N ARG A 68 12.34 7.27 8.18
CA ARG A 68 12.78 8.48 7.48
C ARG A 68 12.87 9.70 8.41
N LYS A 69 11.92 9.86 9.34
CA LYS A 69 11.96 10.95 10.33
C LYS A 69 13.10 10.77 11.32
N GLN A 70 13.34 9.55 11.80
CA GLN A 70 14.47 9.24 12.69
C GLN A 70 15.80 9.57 12.02
N LEU A 71 16.02 9.10 10.78
CA LEU A 71 17.22 9.40 10.01
C LEU A 71 17.41 10.91 9.78
N ARG A 72 16.32 11.63 9.48
CA ARG A 72 16.39 13.09 9.33
C ARG A 72 16.80 13.79 10.63
N ARG A 73 16.30 13.34 11.78
CA ARG A 73 16.66 13.91 13.10
C ARG A 73 18.12 13.64 13.43
N ALA A 74 18.54 12.38 13.35
CA ALA A 74 19.94 11.98 13.56
C ALA A 74 20.90 12.73 12.62
N GLY A 75 20.52 12.91 11.35
CA GLY A 75 21.32 13.68 10.39
C GLY A 75 21.40 15.19 10.72
N ILE A 76 20.41 15.75 11.40
CA ILE A 76 20.47 17.14 11.89
C ILE A 76 21.37 17.23 13.12
N GLU A 77 21.22 16.31 14.06
CA GLU A 77 22.05 16.22 15.28
C GLU A 77 23.53 16.08 14.92
N ALA A 78 23.87 15.13 14.03
CA ALA A 78 25.24 14.96 13.54
C ALA A 78 25.83 16.22 12.89
N ARG A 79 25.02 16.99 12.14
CA ARG A 79 25.47 18.27 11.56
C ARG A 79 25.68 19.36 12.62
N LYS A 80 24.89 19.36 13.69
CA LYS A 80 25.07 20.28 14.82
C LYS A 80 26.36 19.95 15.55
N GLU A 81 26.59 18.68 15.86
CA GLU A 81 27.84 18.20 16.47
C GLU A 81 29.05 18.51 15.60
N GLU A 82 28.97 18.29 14.29
CA GLU A 82 30.04 18.65 13.36
C GLU A 82 30.34 20.17 13.39
N ARG A 83 29.30 21.02 13.39
CA ARG A 83 29.46 22.47 13.49
C ARG A 83 30.10 22.88 14.81
N LEU A 84 29.69 22.28 15.92
CA LEU A 84 30.29 22.51 17.24
C LEU A 84 31.77 22.11 17.25
N ARG A 85 32.10 20.92 16.74
CA ARG A 85 33.49 20.46 16.60
C ARG A 85 34.33 21.43 15.77
N LYS A 86 33.83 21.86 14.61
CA LYS A 86 34.55 22.83 13.76
C LYS A 86 34.74 24.17 14.46
N LYS A 87 33.73 24.64 15.19
CA LYS A 87 33.81 25.89 15.97
C LYS A 87 34.89 25.80 17.05
N MET A 88 34.96 24.69 17.79
CA MET A 88 36.02 24.46 18.78
C MET A 88 37.41 24.39 18.15
N LEU A 89 37.58 23.65 17.05
CA LEU A 89 38.86 23.57 16.35
C LEU A 89 39.33 24.94 15.85
N ALA A 90 38.42 25.76 15.33
CA ALA A 90 38.73 27.13 14.93
C ALA A 90 39.17 28.01 16.11
N ALA A 91 38.58 27.82 17.29
CA ALA A 91 39.00 28.52 18.51
C ALA A 91 40.42 28.12 18.94
N PHE A 92 40.74 26.81 18.99
CA PHE A 92 42.09 26.35 19.31
C PHE A 92 43.14 26.88 18.35
N GLN A 93 42.85 26.86 17.04
CA GLN A 93 43.75 27.41 16.03
C GLN A 93 43.96 28.92 16.21
N LYS A 94 42.90 29.66 16.53
CA LYS A 94 42.97 31.11 16.78
C LYS A 94 43.82 31.43 18.02
N GLU A 95 43.70 30.61 19.06
CA GLU A 95 44.46 30.77 20.31
C GLU A 95 45.87 30.17 20.23
N GLY A 96 46.22 29.50 19.13
CA GLY A 96 47.51 28.82 18.96
C GLY A 96 47.70 27.64 19.91
N LEU A 97 46.60 27.12 20.46
CA LEU A 97 46.59 25.99 21.38
C LEU A 97 46.71 24.66 20.63
N PRO A 98 47.40 23.67 21.19
CA PRO A 98 47.46 22.34 20.60
C PRO A 98 46.05 21.73 20.49
N ILE A 99 45.75 21.12 19.35
CA ILE A 99 44.47 20.47 19.11
C ILE A 99 44.31 19.30 20.10
N PRO A 100 43.18 19.20 20.82
CA PRO A 100 42.97 18.11 21.78
C PRO A 100 42.80 16.76 21.07
N ASP A 101 43.35 15.70 21.68
CA ASP A 101 43.26 14.33 21.17
C ASP A 101 41.79 13.85 21.12
N PRO A 102 41.38 13.18 20.03
CA PRO A 102 39.99 12.83 19.78
C PRO A 102 39.39 11.82 20.77
N GLU A 103 40.20 11.11 21.56
CA GLU A 103 39.75 10.13 22.56
C GLU A 103 39.56 10.73 23.97
N ALA A 104 39.97 11.97 24.21
CA ALA A 104 39.91 12.59 25.54
C ALA A 104 38.56 13.27 25.88
N LEU A 105 37.60 13.29 24.94
CA LEU A 105 36.46 14.22 24.90
C LEU A 105 35.08 13.56 25.10
N GLU A 106 35.00 12.39 25.74
CA GLU A 106 33.72 11.69 26.02
C GLU A 106 33.02 12.11 27.33
N SER A 107 33.54 13.08 28.08
CA SER A 107 32.95 13.55 29.34
C SER A 107 32.50 15.01 29.22
N GLU A 108 31.26 15.26 29.64
CA GLU A 108 30.64 16.55 30.01
C GLU A 108 30.61 17.71 28.98
N SER A 109 29.52 17.82 28.22
CA SER A 109 29.10 19.16 27.75
C SER A 109 27.57 19.29 27.69
N GLU A 110 26.97 19.63 28.83
CA GLU A 110 25.67 20.30 28.86
C GLU A 110 25.88 21.77 28.48
N CYS A 111 25.97 22.05 27.18
CA CYS A 111 25.94 23.43 26.70
C CYS A 111 24.52 23.79 26.27
N GLU A 112 23.74 24.28 27.23
CA GLU A 112 22.52 25.03 27.00
C GLU A 112 22.89 26.38 26.37
N SER A 113 23.07 26.40 25.05
CA SER A 113 23.27 27.64 24.31
C SER A 113 21.93 28.06 23.70
N GLU A 114 21.25 28.98 24.38
CA GLU A 114 20.15 29.77 23.84
C GLU A 114 20.73 30.70 22.75
N GLY A 115 20.84 30.15 21.55
CA GLY A 115 21.23 30.88 20.36
C GLY A 115 19.97 31.27 19.60
N GLU A 116 19.42 32.44 19.93
CA GLU A 116 18.47 33.16 19.09
C GLU A 116 19.13 33.37 17.73
N SER A 117 18.68 32.62 16.72
CA SER A 117 19.16 32.76 15.35
C SER A 117 18.00 33.23 14.50
N GLU A 118 17.84 34.55 14.43
CA GLU A 118 17.04 35.21 13.42
C GLU A 118 17.73 35.02 12.06
N GLY A 119 17.38 33.91 11.40
CA GLY A 119 17.79 33.61 10.04
C GLY A 119 16.55 33.52 9.17
N GLY A 120 15.95 34.67 8.86
CA GLY A 120 14.91 34.79 7.84
C GLY A 120 15.44 34.29 6.50
N SER A 121 14.74 33.32 5.90
CA SER A 121 14.92 33.00 4.49
C SER A 121 13.54 32.71 3.92
N GLU A 122 12.97 33.77 3.38
CA GLU A 122 11.70 33.83 2.67
C GLU A 122 11.86 33.01 1.38
N GLY A 123 11.42 31.76 1.42
CA GLY A 123 11.25 30.92 0.25
C GLY A 123 9.85 31.11 -0.31
N GLU A 124 9.58 32.28 -0.89
CA GLU A 124 8.38 32.51 -1.72
C GLU A 124 8.48 31.58 -2.94
N ARG A 125 7.69 30.50 -2.94
CA ARG A 125 7.43 29.72 -4.14
C ARG A 125 5.98 29.95 -4.50
N GLU A 126 5.78 30.91 -5.38
CA GLU A 126 4.55 31.15 -6.11
C GLU A 126 4.12 29.82 -6.75
N SER A 127 3.03 29.23 -6.24
CA SER A 127 2.35 28.14 -6.92
C SER A 127 1.39 28.77 -7.93
N GLU A 128 1.88 28.97 -9.14
CA GLU A 128 1.04 29.35 -10.27
C GLU A 128 0.00 28.26 -10.53
N ARG A 129 -1.23 28.63 -10.17
CA ARG A 129 -2.54 28.18 -10.65
C ARG A 129 -2.50 27.58 -12.06
N GLY A 130 -2.94 26.33 -12.17
CA GLY A 130 -3.30 25.67 -13.43
C GLY A 130 -4.51 24.75 -13.21
N SER A 131 -5.69 25.32 -13.00
CA SER A 131 -6.96 24.60 -13.08
C SER A 131 -7.66 25.03 -14.37
N ASP A 132 -7.31 24.34 -15.45
CA ASP A 132 -7.96 24.47 -16.75
C ASP A 132 -9.21 23.57 -16.75
N ASN A 133 -10.37 24.19 -16.49
CA ASN A 133 -11.66 23.53 -16.66
C ASN A 133 -12.16 23.85 -18.07
N PHE A 134 -11.71 23.05 -19.03
CA PHE A 134 -12.26 23.00 -20.39
C PHE A 134 -13.19 21.78 -20.50
N VAL A 135 -14.50 22.02 -20.53
CA VAL A 135 -15.49 21.08 -21.08
C VAL A 135 -16.47 21.91 -21.90
N GLU A 136 -16.46 21.64 -23.19
CA GLU A 136 -17.44 22.09 -24.19
C GLU A 136 -18.68 21.17 -24.18
#